data_AF-A0A4Q5NT54-F1
#
_entry.id   AF-A0A4Q5NT54-F1
#
_cell.length_a   1.000
_cell.length_b   1.000
_cell.length_c   1.000
_cell.angle_alpha   90.00
_cell.angle_beta   90.00
_cell.angle_gamma   90.00
#
_symmetry.space_group_name_H-M   'P 1'
#
loop_
_entity.id
_entity.type
_entity.pdbx_description
1 polymer ?
#
loop_
_entity_poly.entity_id
_entity_poly.type
_entity_poly.pdbx_seq_one_letter_code
_entity_poly.pdbx_strand_id
1 'polypeptide(L)'
;MTSSSHSNPNLPISIFLDTTFLLDLIVPGRGRKSAADDVVKIFNKYEGTGEFFVYTSLWNITEAHGTLYEERMGNNGFTTSRNGYPNPKRLRDYIPPETLHLSDAQSDIEQMIQDLENNCLFQVLSLPRPNAFELANRLSVQYAIWPADSIHLAFALSEACTLFISDDGDLLDKIECAASFVLSYQANEFSHISAPAFNAVGLHSCRSRLASRASAPRQTALDALLNLGFT
;
A
#
# COMPACT_ATOMS: atom_id res chain seq x y z
N MET A 1 37.66 13.03 -1.11
CA MET A 1 36.60 12.95 -0.09
C MET A 1 35.79 14.23 -0.19
N THR A 2 34.81 14.26 -1.08
CA THR A 2 33.89 15.39 -1.24
C THR A 2 32.63 15.06 -0.47
N SER A 3 32.51 15.67 0.71
CA SER A 3 31.27 15.67 1.50
C SER A 3 30.22 16.45 0.71
N SER A 4 29.32 15.75 0.03
CA SER A 4 28.08 16.35 -0.45
C SER A 4 27.19 16.61 0.76
N SER A 5 27.13 17.86 1.17
CA SER A 5 26.15 18.37 2.12
C SER A 5 24.75 18.22 1.50
N HIS A 6 24.06 17.11 1.78
CA HIS A 6 22.62 17.03 1.64
C HIS A 6 21.99 17.71 2.85
N SER A 7 22.03 19.04 2.86
CA SER A 7 21.10 19.81 3.68
C SER A 7 19.78 19.85 2.92
N ASN A 8 19.02 18.75 2.96
CA ASN A 8 17.62 18.78 2.59
C ASN A 8 16.86 19.13 3.86
N PRO A 9 16.31 20.35 4.01
CA PRO A 9 15.47 20.71 5.16
C PRO A 9 14.07 20.07 5.06
N ASN A 10 13.92 19.01 4.26
CA ASN A 10 12.66 18.34 4.04
C ASN A 10 12.46 17.32 5.16
N LEU A 11 11.27 17.37 5.74
CA LEU A 11 10.81 16.36 6.69
C LEU A 11 10.94 14.96 6.06
N PRO A 12 11.13 13.93 6.90
CA PRO A 12 11.17 12.55 6.44
C PRO A 12 9.96 12.22 5.55
N ILE A 13 10.20 11.42 4.51
CA ILE A 13 9.12 10.98 3.63
C ILE A 13 8.43 9.79 4.26
N SER A 14 7.14 9.95 4.52
CA SER A 14 6.27 8.89 5.00
C SER A 14 5.62 8.16 3.82
N ILE A 15 5.72 6.84 3.79
CA ILE A 15 5.24 5.99 2.70
C ILE A 15 4.29 4.96 3.27
N PHE A 16 3.11 4.79 2.68
CA PHE A 16 2.16 3.76 3.05
C PHE A 16 2.11 2.66 1.99
N LEU A 17 2.28 1.40 2.43
CA LEU A 17 2.25 0.21 1.60
C LEU A 17 0.89 -0.49 1.71
N ASP A 18 0.13 -0.51 0.62
CA ASP A 18 -1.14 -1.21 0.51
C ASP A 18 -0.97 -2.74 0.41
N THR A 19 -2.05 -3.50 0.66
CA THR A 19 -2.09 -4.96 0.60
C THR A 19 -1.48 -5.53 -0.69
N THR A 20 -1.76 -4.90 -1.83
CA THR A 20 -1.24 -5.34 -3.14
C THR A 20 0.29 -5.31 -3.21
N PHE A 21 0.93 -4.27 -2.67
CA PHE A 21 2.39 -4.16 -2.57
C PHE A 21 2.97 -5.25 -1.68
N LEU A 22 2.37 -5.48 -0.51
CA LEU A 22 2.83 -6.51 0.43
C LEU A 22 2.82 -7.90 -0.21
N LEU A 23 1.76 -8.22 -0.94
CA LEU A 23 1.63 -9.50 -1.64
C LEU A 23 2.66 -9.63 -2.78
N ASP A 24 2.96 -8.54 -3.48
CA ASP A 24 3.98 -8.54 -4.54
C ASP A 24 5.40 -8.72 -3.98
N LEU A 25 5.67 -8.35 -2.73
CA LEU A 25 6.92 -8.70 -2.04
C LEU A 25 7.01 -10.19 -1.70
N ILE A 26 5.92 -10.77 -1.21
CA ILE A 26 5.88 -12.14 -0.67
C ILE A 26 5.88 -13.18 -1.78
N VAL A 27 5.01 -13.05 -2.78
CA VAL A 27 4.72 -14.13 -3.72
C VAL A 27 5.67 -14.09 -4.92
N PRO A 28 6.61 -15.05 -5.08
CA PRO A 28 7.64 -14.97 -6.13
C PRO A 28 7.08 -15.01 -7.55
N GLY A 29 5.91 -15.63 -7.75
CA GLY A 29 5.26 -15.76 -9.05
C GLY A 29 4.43 -14.56 -9.46
N ARG A 30 4.28 -13.54 -8.61
CA ARG A 30 3.57 -12.32 -9.00
C ARG A 30 4.46 -11.48 -9.91
N GLY A 31 3.92 -11.12 -11.08
CA GLY A 31 4.68 -10.46 -12.16
C GLY A 31 5.27 -9.09 -11.82
N ARG A 32 5.00 -8.58 -10.61
CA ARG A 32 5.41 -7.24 -10.14
C ARG A 32 6.45 -7.29 -9.02
N LYS A 33 6.86 -8.49 -8.60
CA LYS A 33 7.85 -8.65 -7.52
C LYS A 33 9.13 -7.86 -7.77
N SER A 34 9.66 -7.88 -9.00
CA SER A 34 10.89 -7.14 -9.30
C SER A 34 10.76 -5.63 -9.06
N ALA A 35 9.60 -5.05 -9.34
CA ALA A 35 9.36 -3.62 -9.08
C ALA A 35 9.21 -3.32 -7.58
N ALA A 36 8.57 -4.22 -6.82
CA ALA A 36 8.53 -4.11 -5.37
C ALA A 36 9.93 -4.23 -4.75
N ASP A 37 10.74 -5.18 -5.22
CA ASP A 37 12.12 -5.37 -4.79
C ASP A 37 12.99 -4.12 -5.11
N ASP A 38 12.79 -3.48 -6.26
CA ASP A 38 13.50 -2.24 -6.63
C ASP A 38 13.13 -1.07 -5.71
N VAL A 39 11.88 -0.96 -5.28
CA VAL A 39 11.44 0.02 -4.27
C VAL A 39 12.11 -0.27 -2.91
N VAL A 40 12.16 -1.54 -2.48
CA VAL A 40 12.80 -1.94 -1.22
C VAL A 40 14.31 -1.69 -1.25
N LYS A 41 14.99 -1.82 -2.40
CA LYS A 41 16.41 -1.44 -2.54
C LYS A 41 16.64 0.03 -2.23
N ILE A 42 15.73 0.92 -2.62
CA ILE A 42 15.80 2.33 -2.23
C ILE A 42 15.65 2.45 -0.72
N PHE A 43 14.65 1.80 -0.11
CA PHE A 43 14.46 1.84 1.34
C PHE A 43 15.74 1.44 2.09
N ASN A 44 16.34 0.32 1.70
CA ASN A 44 17.58 -0.21 2.26
C ASN A 44 18.76 0.78 2.16
N LYS A 45 18.92 1.44 1.02
CA LYS A 45 20.03 2.39 0.81
C LYS A 45 19.99 3.57 1.79
N TYR A 46 18.80 3.92 2.28
CA TYR A 46 18.57 5.03 3.20
C TYR A 46 18.20 4.55 4.62
N GLU A 47 18.44 3.27 4.92
CA GLU A 47 18.29 2.73 6.27
C GLU A 47 19.17 3.52 7.26
N GLY A 48 18.62 3.84 8.43
CA GLY A 48 19.32 4.59 9.48
C GLY A 48 19.52 6.10 9.21
N THR A 49 19.20 6.60 8.01
CA THR A 49 19.31 8.05 7.70
C THR A 49 18.20 8.88 8.34
N GLY A 50 17.06 8.25 8.65
CA GLY A 50 15.84 8.94 9.09
C GLY A 50 15.11 9.67 7.96
N GLU A 51 15.49 9.48 6.69
CA GLU A 51 14.84 10.12 5.55
C GLU A 51 13.52 9.45 5.13
N PHE A 52 13.30 8.20 5.55
CA PHE A 52 12.08 7.44 5.26
C PHE A 52 11.42 6.89 6.51
N PHE A 53 10.09 6.93 6.52
CA PHE A 53 9.24 6.12 7.38
C PHE A 53 8.28 5.32 6.51
N VAL A 54 8.30 4.01 6.65
CA VAL A 54 7.45 3.11 5.87
C VAL A 54 6.39 2.51 6.78
N TYR A 55 5.15 2.66 6.37
CA TYR A 55 3.98 2.23 7.11
C TYR A 55 3.22 1.18 6.34
N THR A 56 2.60 0.28 7.08
CA THR A 56 1.40 -0.43 6.61
C THR A 56 0.40 -0.48 7.75
N SER A 57 -0.73 -1.16 7.57
CA SER A 57 -1.70 -1.36 8.65
C SER A 57 -1.88 -2.83 8.99
N LEU A 58 -2.29 -3.12 10.23
CA LEU A 58 -2.71 -4.45 10.64
C LEU A 58 -3.88 -4.97 9.79
N TRP A 59 -4.67 -4.06 9.21
CA TRP A 59 -5.73 -4.41 8.27
C TRP A 59 -5.15 -4.94 6.95
N ASN A 60 -4.13 -4.29 6.38
CA ASN A 60 -3.42 -4.78 5.19
C ASN A 60 -2.74 -6.12 5.46
N ILE A 61 -2.15 -6.28 6.66
CA ILE A 61 -1.55 -7.55 7.08
C ILE A 61 -2.61 -8.65 7.13
N THR A 62 -3.79 -8.36 7.71
CA THR A 62 -4.90 -9.32 7.80
C THR A 62 -5.44 -9.68 6.42
N GLU A 63 -5.55 -8.69 5.53
CA GLU A 63 -6.00 -8.92 4.16
C GLU A 63 -4.98 -9.75 3.36
N ALA A 64 -3.70 -9.40 3.42
CA ALA A 64 -2.62 -10.13 2.77
C ALA A 64 -2.56 -11.58 3.27
N HIS A 65 -2.67 -11.79 4.59
CA HIS A 65 -2.75 -13.13 5.19
C HIS A 65 -3.91 -13.95 4.61
N GLY A 66 -5.10 -13.36 4.54
CA GLY A 66 -6.29 -13.99 3.96
C GLY A 66 -6.12 -14.32 2.47
N THR A 67 -5.49 -13.44 1.69
CA THR A 67 -5.21 -13.68 0.27
C THR A 67 -4.19 -14.79 0.07
N LEU A 68 -3.10 -14.81 0.83
CA LEU A 68 -2.09 -15.88 0.76
C LEU A 68 -2.68 -17.24 1.12
N TYR A 69 -3.53 -17.29 2.15
CA TYR A 69 -4.28 -18.50 2.49
C TYR A 69 -5.15 -18.98 1.32
N GLU A 70 -5.93 -18.08 0.69
CA GLU A 70 -6.77 -18.42 -0.45
C GLU A 70 -5.95 -18.90 -1.67
N GLU A 71 -4.79 -18.30 -1.94
CA GLU A 71 -3.88 -18.74 -3.01
C GLU A 71 -3.32 -20.15 -2.74
N ARG A 72 -2.90 -20.45 -1.51
CA ARG A 72 -2.40 -21.78 -1.12
C ARG A 72 -3.49 -22.84 -1.24
N MET A 73 -4.69 -22.55 -0.77
CA MET A 73 -5.85 -23.44 -0.94
C MET A 73 -6.15 -23.67 -2.43
N GLY A 74 -6.08 -22.61 -3.25
CA GLY A 74 -6.21 -22.69 -4.71
C GLY A 74 -5.21 -23.66 -5.35
N ASN A 75 -3.94 -23.58 -4.95
CA ASN A 75 -2.87 -24.45 -5.44
C ASN A 75 -3.06 -25.93 -5.06
N ASN A 76 -3.84 -26.21 -4.00
CA ASN A 76 -4.22 -27.56 -3.58
C ASN A 76 -5.49 -28.08 -4.25
N GLY A 77 -5.95 -27.42 -5.32
CA GLY A 77 -7.09 -27.86 -6.13
C GLY A 77 -8.45 -27.40 -5.62
N PHE A 78 -8.49 -26.58 -4.58
CA PHE A 78 -9.73 -25.93 -4.15
C PHE A 78 -10.01 -24.72 -5.04
N THR A 79 -10.91 -24.87 -6.02
CA THR A 79 -11.29 -23.76 -6.91
C THR A 79 -12.64 -23.17 -6.53
N THR A 80 -12.75 -21.84 -6.51
CA THR A 80 -14.04 -21.13 -6.40
C THR A 80 -14.86 -21.15 -7.69
N SER A 81 -14.25 -21.55 -8.82
CA SER A 81 -14.92 -21.65 -10.11
C SER A 81 -15.72 -22.96 -10.24
N ARG A 82 -16.91 -23.02 -9.65
CA ARG A 82 -17.96 -23.86 -10.22
C ARG A 82 -18.65 -23.08 -11.33
N ASN A 83 -18.47 -23.57 -12.56
CA ASN A 83 -19.21 -23.18 -13.75
C ASN A 83 -20.67 -22.80 -13.42
N GLY A 84 -21.04 -21.53 -13.63
CA GLY A 84 -22.44 -21.10 -13.68
C GLY A 84 -22.96 -20.24 -12.52
N TYR A 85 -22.17 -19.86 -11.51
CA TYR A 85 -22.59 -18.87 -10.51
C TYR A 85 -21.98 -17.49 -10.79
N PRO A 86 -22.77 -16.40 -10.75
CA PRO A 86 -22.33 -15.05 -11.13
C PRO A 86 -21.39 -14.37 -10.12
N ASN A 87 -20.92 -15.09 -9.11
CA ASN A 87 -19.99 -14.56 -8.11
C ASN A 87 -18.97 -15.65 -7.72
N PRO A 88 -17.66 -15.44 -7.91
CA PRO A 88 -16.64 -16.32 -7.34
C PRO A 88 -16.71 -16.13 -5.82
N LYS A 89 -17.41 -17.03 -5.14
CA LYS A 89 -17.48 -16.98 -3.67
C LYS A 89 -16.15 -17.42 -3.09
N ARG A 90 -15.65 -16.75 -2.05
CA ARG A 90 -14.31 -17.00 -1.49
C ARG A 90 -14.26 -18.41 -0.88
N LEU A 91 -13.13 -19.11 -0.98
CA LEU A 91 -12.98 -20.49 -0.48
C LEU A 91 -13.30 -20.62 1.01
N ARG A 92 -12.95 -19.60 1.78
CA ARG A 92 -13.20 -19.49 3.22
C ARG A 92 -14.67 -19.57 3.63
N ASP A 93 -15.60 -19.34 2.69
CA ASP A 93 -17.04 -19.43 2.96
C ASP A 93 -17.54 -20.89 2.94
N TYR A 94 -16.72 -21.85 2.48
CA TYR A 94 -17.13 -23.25 2.23
C TYR A 94 -16.27 -24.28 2.93
N ILE A 95 -15.03 -23.93 3.26
CA ILE A 95 -14.05 -24.87 3.81
C ILE A 95 -13.60 -24.34 5.17
N PRO A 96 -13.67 -25.16 6.24
CA PRO A 96 -13.10 -24.77 7.52
C PRO A 96 -11.63 -24.35 7.35
N PRO A 97 -11.16 -23.35 8.13
CA PRO A 97 -9.77 -22.92 8.06
C PRO A 97 -8.81 -24.07 8.30
N GLU A 98 -7.91 -24.32 7.35
CA GLU A 98 -6.84 -25.31 7.53
C GLU A 98 -5.65 -24.66 8.23
N THR A 99 -5.37 -25.11 9.46
CA THR A 99 -4.33 -24.50 10.31
C THR A 99 -2.96 -24.49 9.65
N LEU A 100 -2.61 -25.54 8.90
CA LEU A 100 -1.33 -25.61 8.19
C LEU A 100 -1.17 -24.41 7.24
N HIS A 101 -2.16 -24.18 6.37
CA HIS A 101 -2.12 -23.10 5.37
C HIS A 101 -2.22 -21.70 5.99
N LEU A 102 -2.91 -21.56 7.12
CA LEU A 102 -2.93 -20.31 7.89
C LEU A 102 -1.58 -20.01 8.55
N SER A 103 -0.93 -21.01 9.15
CA SER A 103 0.39 -20.87 9.78
C SER A 103 1.45 -20.55 8.75
N ASP A 104 1.40 -21.23 7.62
CA ASP A 104 2.22 -21.00 6.44
C ASP A 104 2.12 -19.55 5.92
N ALA A 105 0.89 -19.04 5.72
CA ALA A 105 0.66 -17.66 5.31
C ALA A 105 1.13 -16.66 6.38
N GLN A 106 1.01 -17.01 7.66
CA GLN A 106 1.51 -16.20 8.77
C GLN A 106 3.04 -16.11 8.75
N SER A 107 3.74 -17.22 8.52
CA SER A 107 5.20 -17.25 8.43
C SER A 107 5.73 -16.38 7.28
N ASP A 108 5.06 -16.38 6.13
CA ASP A 108 5.42 -15.49 5.01
C ASP A 108 5.27 -14.01 5.39
N ILE A 109 4.19 -13.65 6.08
CA ILE A 109 3.93 -12.30 6.56
C ILE A 109 4.99 -11.87 7.58
N GLU A 110 5.32 -12.73 8.54
CA GLU A 110 6.35 -12.47 9.55
C GLU A 110 7.72 -12.27 8.91
N GLN A 111 8.08 -13.10 7.93
CA GLN A 111 9.32 -12.94 7.19
C GLN A 111 9.35 -11.62 6.42
N MET A 112 8.26 -11.24 5.75
CA MET A 112 8.17 -9.98 5.02
C MET A 112 8.25 -8.76 5.95
N ILE A 113 7.61 -8.80 7.13
CA ILE A 113 7.74 -7.75 8.14
C ILE A 113 9.20 -7.65 8.59
N GLN A 114 9.83 -8.77 8.95
CA GLN A 114 11.21 -8.80 9.39
C GLN A 114 12.17 -8.26 8.33
N ASP A 115 11.93 -8.60 7.06
CA ASP A 115 12.70 -8.08 5.93
C ASP A 115 12.53 -6.56 5.82
N LEU A 116 11.31 -6.03 5.90
CA LEU A 116 11.09 -4.57 5.87
C LEU A 116 11.74 -3.85 7.06
N GLU A 117 11.61 -4.38 8.28
CA GLU A 117 12.25 -3.82 9.48
C GLU A 117 13.79 -3.81 9.39
N ASN A 118 14.38 -4.78 8.68
CA ASN A 118 15.82 -4.84 8.44
C ASN A 118 16.29 -3.89 7.32
N ASN A 119 15.38 -3.35 6.50
CA ASN A 119 15.72 -2.51 5.36
C ASN A 119 15.24 -1.06 5.53
N CYS A 120 14.37 -0.73 6.49
CA CYS A 120 13.94 0.64 6.76
C CYS A 120 13.28 0.82 8.13
N LEU A 121 12.98 2.08 8.47
CA LEU A 121 12.10 2.41 9.59
C LEU A 121 10.65 2.02 9.24
N PHE A 122 10.34 0.74 9.45
CA PHE A 122 9.05 0.15 9.16
C PHE A 122 8.14 0.10 10.39
N GLN A 123 6.85 0.38 10.22
CA GLN A 123 5.86 0.25 11.29
C GLN A 123 4.51 -0.28 10.77
N VAL A 124 3.97 -1.28 11.47
CA VAL A 124 2.59 -1.74 11.30
C VAL A 124 1.65 -0.94 12.21
N LEU A 125 0.73 -0.18 11.61
CA LEU A 125 -0.24 0.64 12.31
C LEU A 125 -1.45 -0.20 12.76
N SER A 126 -1.90 -0.02 14.00
CA SER A 126 -3.11 -0.65 14.54
C SER A 126 -4.17 0.38 14.96
N LEU A 127 -5.43 -0.04 15.03
CA LEU A 127 -6.51 0.73 15.65
C LEU A 127 -6.48 0.60 17.19
N PRO A 128 -7.07 1.56 17.93
CA PRO A 128 -7.69 2.79 17.43
C PRO A 128 -6.65 3.88 17.12
N ARG A 129 -6.72 4.44 15.91
CA ARG A 129 -6.13 5.74 15.59
C ARG A 129 -7.24 6.79 15.70
N PRO A 130 -7.03 7.90 16.42
CA PRO A 130 -8.00 8.98 16.47
C PRO A 130 -8.38 9.38 15.03
N ASN A 131 -9.68 9.49 14.77
CA ASN A 131 -10.27 9.97 13.51
C ASN A 131 -10.09 9.08 12.26
N ALA A 132 -9.23 8.05 12.26
CA ALA A 132 -9.04 7.20 11.08
C ALA A 132 -10.33 6.49 10.63
N PHE A 133 -11.15 6.03 11.58
CA PHE A 133 -12.44 5.39 11.26
C PHE A 133 -13.47 6.38 10.69
N GLU A 134 -13.54 7.59 11.25
CA GLU A 134 -14.42 8.64 10.74
C GLU A 134 -13.99 9.09 9.33
N LEU A 135 -12.68 9.27 9.12
CA LEU A 135 -12.10 9.59 7.84
C LEU A 135 -12.38 8.50 6.81
N ALA A 136 -12.19 7.22 7.17
CA ALA A 136 -12.51 6.09 6.31
C ALA A 136 -13.99 6.06 5.94
N ASN A 137 -14.89 6.31 6.90
CA ASN A 137 -16.32 6.38 6.62
C ASN A 137 -16.67 7.53 5.67
N ARG A 138 -16.06 8.71 5.84
CA ARG A 138 -16.23 9.85 4.92
C ARG A 138 -15.73 9.53 3.53
N LEU A 139 -14.53 8.96 3.41
CA LEU A 139 -13.93 8.51 2.15
C LEU A 139 -14.86 7.53 1.43
N SER A 140 -15.38 6.54 2.16
CA SER A 140 -16.23 5.51 1.59
C SER A 140 -17.57 6.07 1.09
N VAL A 141 -18.27 6.85 1.93
CA VAL A 141 -19.61 7.36 1.61
C VAL A 141 -19.56 8.46 0.54
N GLN A 142 -18.61 9.39 0.62
CA GLN A 142 -18.59 10.57 -0.25
C GLN A 142 -17.89 10.33 -1.58
N TYR A 143 -16.85 9.48 -1.61
CA TYR A 143 -16.03 9.24 -2.80
C TYR A 143 -16.22 7.84 -3.38
N ALA A 144 -17.13 7.04 -2.80
CA ALA A 144 -17.43 5.68 -3.24
C ALA A 144 -16.18 4.80 -3.33
N ILE A 145 -15.26 4.98 -2.36
CA ILE A 145 -14.14 4.07 -2.13
C ILE A 145 -14.66 2.91 -1.30
N TRP A 146 -14.24 1.68 -1.59
CA TRP A 146 -14.65 0.53 -0.79
C TRP A 146 -14.24 0.72 0.68
N PRO A 147 -15.03 0.24 1.66
CA PRO A 147 -14.73 0.49 3.07
C PRO A 147 -13.35 0.01 3.51
N ALA A 148 -12.87 -1.13 3.00
CA ALA A 148 -11.53 -1.65 3.30
C ALA A 148 -10.45 -0.69 2.77
N ASP A 149 -10.50 -0.34 1.49
CA ASP A 149 -9.54 0.59 0.89
C ASP A 149 -9.60 1.99 1.53
N SER A 150 -10.80 2.42 1.94
CA SER A 150 -10.99 3.69 2.66
C SER A 150 -10.26 3.70 4.00
N ILE A 151 -10.18 2.55 4.68
CA ILE A 151 -9.38 2.40 5.91
C ILE A 151 -7.89 2.52 5.59
N HIS A 152 -7.41 1.90 4.51
CA HIS A 152 -5.99 1.97 4.12
C HIS A 152 -5.59 3.42 3.81
N LEU A 153 -6.39 4.12 3.01
CA LEU A 153 -6.18 5.52 2.71
C LEU A 153 -6.27 6.39 3.96
N ALA A 154 -7.21 6.12 4.87
CA ALA A 154 -7.33 6.88 6.11
C ALA A 154 -6.11 6.72 7.02
N PHE A 155 -5.51 5.53 7.11
CA PHE A 155 -4.25 5.33 7.81
C PHE A 155 -3.11 6.14 7.18
N ALA A 156 -2.96 6.06 5.85
CA ALA A 156 -1.94 6.81 5.14
C ALA A 156 -2.05 8.32 5.38
N LEU A 157 -3.27 8.85 5.31
CA LEU A 157 -3.53 10.26 5.56
C LEU A 157 -3.30 10.65 7.02
N SER A 158 -3.63 9.79 7.98
CA SER A 158 -3.46 10.06 9.41
C SER A 158 -1.99 10.14 9.84
N GLU A 159 -1.08 9.46 9.12
CA GLU A 159 0.36 9.53 9.36
C GLU A 159 1.07 10.52 8.41
N ALA A 160 0.33 11.45 7.80
CA ALA A 160 0.85 12.44 6.86
C ALA A 160 1.70 11.80 5.73
N CYS A 161 1.33 10.61 5.25
CA CYS A 161 2.09 9.94 4.20
C CYS A 161 2.18 10.82 2.96
N THR A 162 3.37 10.92 2.40
CA THR A 162 3.63 11.57 1.12
C THR A 162 3.30 10.62 -0.03
N LEU A 163 3.58 9.32 0.15
CA LEU A 163 3.32 8.31 -0.88
C LEU A 163 2.35 7.24 -0.37
N PHE A 164 1.40 6.87 -1.21
CA PHE A 164 0.57 5.68 -1.05
C PHE A 164 0.85 4.75 -2.23
N ILE A 165 1.35 3.55 -1.95
CA ILE A 165 1.75 2.60 -3.00
C ILE A 165 0.75 1.45 -3.03
N SER A 166 0.04 1.32 -4.15
CA SER A 166 -0.93 0.25 -4.41
C SER A 166 -0.99 -0.06 -5.90
N ASP A 167 -1.15 -1.33 -6.26
CA ASP A 167 -1.46 -1.74 -7.64
C ASP A 167 -2.95 -2.06 -7.86
N ASP A 168 -3.81 -1.72 -6.90
CA ASP A 168 -5.24 -1.68 -7.14
C ASP A 168 -5.58 -0.44 -7.99
N GLY A 169 -5.71 -0.66 -9.30
CA GLY A 169 -6.05 0.40 -10.24
C GLY A 169 -7.41 1.05 -9.99
N ASP A 170 -8.40 0.34 -9.42
CA ASP A 170 -9.69 0.95 -9.07
C ASP A 170 -9.53 1.89 -7.88
N LEU A 171 -8.82 1.46 -6.85
CA LEU A 171 -8.49 2.29 -5.70
C LEU A 171 -7.71 3.55 -6.14
N LEU A 172 -6.67 3.40 -6.96
CA LEU A 172 -5.91 4.54 -7.48
C LEU A 172 -6.80 5.51 -8.30
N ASP A 173 -7.70 4.98 -9.14
CA ASP A 173 -8.67 5.79 -9.88
C ASP A 173 -9.57 6.58 -8.90
N LYS A 174 -10.06 5.95 -7.83
CA LYS A 174 -10.91 6.62 -6.84
C LYS A 174 -10.18 7.65 -5.98
N ILE A 175 -8.92 7.40 -5.62
CA ILE A 175 -8.08 8.37 -4.92
C ILE A 175 -7.90 9.63 -5.78
N GLU A 176 -7.68 9.45 -7.09
CA GLU A 176 -7.57 10.57 -8.03
C GLU A 176 -8.88 11.40 -8.07
N CYS A 177 -10.05 10.76 -8.07
CA CYS A 177 -11.33 11.46 -7.94
C CYS A 177 -11.46 12.23 -6.61
N ALA A 178 -10.85 11.73 -5.54
CA ALA A 178 -10.83 12.36 -4.22
C ALA A 178 -9.66 13.32 -4.00
N ALA A 179 -8.84 13.60 -5.02
CA ALA A 179 -7.58 14.33 -4.86
C ALA A 179 -7.74 15.72 -4.22
N SER A 180 -8.79 16.47 -4.58
CA SER A 180 -9.06 17.79 -3.99
C SER A 180 -9.34 17.70 -2.49
N PHE A 181 -10.04 16.65 -2.05
CA PHE A 181 -10.29 16.39 -0.65
C PHE A 181 -9.03 15.94 0.08
N VAL A 182 -8.28 14.99 -0.49
CA VAL A 182 -7.04 14.47 0.09
C VAL A 182 -6.03 15.58 0.33
N LEU A 183 -5.78 16.42 -0.68
CA LEU A 183 -4.85 17.54 -0.58
C LEU A 183 -5.32 18.59 0.43
N SER A 184 -6.62 18.90 0.46
CA SER A 184 -7.19 19.85 1.42
C SER A 184 -7.14 19.32 2.86
N TYR A 185 -7.40 18.03 3.05
CA TYR A 185 -7.31 17.37 4.35
C TYR A 185 -5.88 17.44 4.88
N GLN A 186 -4.89 17.04 4.09
CA GLN A 186 -3.49 17.12 4.50
C GLN A 186 -3.04 18.55 4.81
N ALA A 187 -3.40 19.51 3.96
CA ALA A 187 -3.04 20.90 4.17
C ALA A 187 -3.62 21.48 5.47
N ASN A 188 -4.80 21.03 5.89
CA ASN A 188 -5.43 21.50 7.12
C ASN A 188 -4.86 20.81 8.37
N GLU A 189 -4.88 19.48 8.39
CA GLU A 189 -4.46 18.68 9.56
C GLU A 189 -2.96 18.81 9.83
N PHE A 190 -2.15 18.86 8.78
CA PHE A 190 -0.69 18.95 8.86
C PHE A 190 -0.18 20.32 8.42
N SER A 191 -0.98 21.37 8.57
CA SER A 191 -0.60 22.77 8.27
C SER A 191 0.68 23.25 8.97
N HIS A 192 1.06 22.58 10.06
CA HIS A 192 2.25 22.87 10.86
C HIS A 192 3.51 22.13 10.35
N ILE A 193 3.37 21.25 9.35
CA ILE A 193 4.42 20.40 8.78
C ILE A 193 4.57 20.77 7.30
N SER A 194 5.79 21.04 6.87
CA SER A 194 6.09 21.22 5.44
C SER A 194 6.37 19.85 4.80
N ALA A 195 5.31 19.10 4.52
CA ALA A 195 5.39 17.82 3.82
C ALA A 195 5.20 18.01 2.31
N PRO A 196 5.85 17.20 1.46
CA PRO A 196 5.49 17.14 0.04
C PRO A 196 4.03 16.68 -0.12
N ALA A 197 3.39 17.11 -1.21
CA ALA A 197 2.00 16.76 -1.48
C ALA A 197 1.82 15.23 -1.62
N PHE A 198 0.72 14.71 -1.06
CA PHE A 198 0.34 13.31 -1.23
C PHE A 198 0.26 12.90 -2.69
N ASN A 199 0.81 11.72 -2.98
CA ASN A 199 0.75 11.09 -4.28
C ASN A 199 0.46 9.59 -4.13
N ALA A 200 -0.55 9.09 -4.85
CA ALA A 200 -0.88 7.68 -4.92
C ALA A 200 -0.36 7.09 -6.22
N VAL A 201 0.48 6.05 -6.11
CA VAL A 201 1.27 5.49 -7.20
C VAL A 201 1.20 3.97 -7.21
N GLY A 202 1.41 3.36 -8.38
CA GLY A 202 1.52 1.90 -8.52
C GLY A 202 2.97 1.45 -8.65
N LEU A 203 3.24 0.15 -8.51
CA LEU A 203 4.56 -0.42 -8.81
C LEU A 203 4.89 -0.27 -10.29
N HIS A 204 3.86 -0.35 -11.14
CA HIS A 204 3.99 -0.13 -12.57
C HIS A 204 3.11 1.02 -13.05
N SER A 205 3.46 1.52 -14.22
CA SER A 205 2.68 2.55 -14.85
C SER A 205 1.37 1.97 -15.35
N CYS A 206 0.27 2.40 -14.75
CA CYS A 206 -1.09 2.08 -15.18
C CYS A 206 -1.78 3.32 -15.74
N ARG A 207 -2.70 3.13 -16.68
CA ARG A 207 -3.55 4.22 -17.16
C ARG A 207 -4.79 4.32 -16.29
N SER A 208 -5.15 5.55 -15.92
CA SER A 208 -6.44 5.83 -15.32
C SER A 208 -7.55 5.40 -16.28
N ARG A 209 -8.54 4.66 -15.77
CA ARG A 209 -9.74 4.28 -16.56
C ARG A 209 -10.75 5.42 -16.65
N LEU A 210 -10.52 6.52 -15.94
CA LEU A 210 -11.38 7.68 -15.94
C LEU A 210 -11.28 8.43 -17.28
N ALA A 211 -12.43 8.76 -17.85
CA ALA A 211 -12.56 9.38 -19.18
C ALA A 211 -12.06 10.84 -19.26
N SER A 212 -11.59 11.43 -18.15
CA SER A 212 -11.15 12.82 -18.11
C SER A 212 -9.69 12.93 -18.56
N ARG A 213 -9.52 13.33 -19.83
CA ARG A 213 -8.25 13.54 -20.56
C ARG A 213 -7.56 12.23 -20.92
N ALA A 214 -6.90 12.21 -22.07
CA ALA A 214 -6.01 11.11 -22.45
C ALA A 214 -5.06 10.84 -21.27
N SER A 215 -5.39 9.83 -20.46
CA SER A 215 -4.84 9.70 -19.12
C SER A 215 -3.36 9.40 -19.28
N ALA A 216 -2.53 10.37 -18.90
CA ALA A 216 -1.11 10.16 -18.86
C ALA A 216 -0.86 8.92 -17.98
N PRO A 217 0.10 8.06 -18.37
CA PRO A 217 0.50 6.95 -17.52
C PRO A 217 0.76 7.46 -16.09
N ARG A 218 0.19 6.79 -15.08
CA ARG A 218 0.54 7.11 -13.69
C ARG A 218 2.03 6.87 -13.49
N GLN A 219 2.61 7.72 -12.66
CA GLN A 219 3.99 7.59 -12.21
C GLN A 219 4.14 6.26 -11.45
N THR A 220 5.26 5.58 -11.64
CA THR A 220 5.58 4.38 -10.84
C THR A 220 6.07 4.78 -9.45
N ALA A 221 6.01 3.87 -8.49
CA ALA A 221 6.56 4.06 -7.15
C ALA A 221 8.05 4.38 -7.20
N LEU A 222 8.80 3.69 -8.08
CA LEU A 222 10.20 3.97 -8.31
C LEU A 222 10.41 5.38 -8.85
N ASP A 223 9.69 5.78 -9.91
CA ASP A 223 9.79 7.13 -10.47
C ASP A 223 9.39 8.21 -9.45
N ALA A 224 8.45 7.92 -8.55
CA ALA A 224 8.05 8.81 -7.47
C ALA A 224 9.19 9.06 -6.49
N LEU A 225 9.85 7.99 -6.05
CA LEU A 225 11.02 8.07 -5.18
C LEU A 225 12.19 8.80 -5.87
N LEU A 226 12.48 8.48 -7.12
CA LEU A 226 13.52 9.15 -7.91
C LEU A 226 13.25 10.66 -8.05
N ASN A 227 12.00 11.06 -8.32
CA ASN A 227 11.62 12.47 -8.45
C ASN A 227 11.67 13.22 -7.11
N LEU A 228 11.56 12.52 -5.99
CA LEU A 228 11.77 13.07 -4.65
C LEU A 228 13.26 13.14 -4.27
N GLY A 229 14.16 12.64 -5.13
CA GLY A 229 15.61 12.74 -4.97
C GLY A 229 16.29 11.48 -4.43
N PHE A 230 15.55 10.38 -4.29
CA PHE A 230 16.09 9.12 -3.78
C PHE A 230 16.57 8.25 -4.93
N THR A 231 17.87 7.95 -4.97
CA THR A 231 18.52 7.16 -6.04
C THR A 231 19.16 5.91 -5.47
#